data_AF-A0A373FTT9-F1
#
_entry.id   AF-A0A373FTT9-F1
#
_cell.length_a   1.000
_cell.length_b   1.000
_cell.length_c   1.000
_cell.angle_alpha   90.00
_cell.angle_beta   90.00
_cell.angle_gamma   90.00
#
_symmetry.space_group_name_H-M   'P 1'
#
loop_
_entity.id
_entity.type
_entity.pdbx_description
1 polymer ?
#
loop_
_entity_poly.entity_id
_entity_poly.type
_entity_poly.pdbx_seq_one_letter_code
_entity_poly.pdbx_strand_id
1 'polypeptide(L)'
;KFNHPGNEQEIREFKTNWLSKKCIVVLRYCSGKPADLIGTPCNPCKLSVSYTGSNESNTNELTFTQISKGDDIAIYRGTDTLEEPVAVVEAGATDIDYQTDGQYQLSAGAAKIAGVTGGSHGSVITLMGCSGVAPTVEKGGNFLLKGGKTFTASEGSQLTLRAFNDGSEAMKWIEQSRYEA
;
A
#
# COMPACT_ATOMS: atom_id res chain seq x y z
N LYS A 1 13.62 16.47 -2.88
CA LYS A 1 14.98 16.03 -3.29
C LYS A 1 15.48 15.04 -2.26
N PHE A 2 16.13 13.96 -2.68
CA PHE A 2 16.62 12.90 -1.81
C PHE A 2 18.06 12.54 -2.20
N ASN A 3 18.87 12.14 -1.23
CA ASN A 3 20.26 11.75 -1.45
C ASN A 3 20.45 10.28 -1.09
N HIS A 4 21.08 9.52 -2.00
CA HIS A 4 21.50 8.14 -1.75
C HIS A 4 23.03 8.08 -1.85
N PRO A 5 23.74 7.68 -0.78
CA PRO A 5 25.19 7.52 -0.80
C PRO A 5 25.59 6.35 -1.69
N GLY A 6 26.82 6.35 -2.19
CA GLY A 6 27.35 5.23 -2.97
C GLY A 6 26.84 5.19 -4.41
N ASN A 7 27.13 4.09 -5.10
CA ASN A 7 26.68 3.85 -6.48
C ASN A 7 26.60 2.34 -6.77
N GLU A 8 26.06 1.60 -5.80
CA GLU A 8 25.84 0.16 -5.82
C GLU A 8 24.85 -0.24 -6.92
N GLN A 9 24.70 -1.54 -7.14
CA GLN A 9 23.85 -2.07 -8.20
C GLN A 9 22.39 -1.64 -8.04
N GLU A 10 21.87 -1.67 -6.81
CA GLU A 10 20.48 -1.39 -6.47
C GLU A 10 20.09 0.04 -6.88
N ILE A 11 20.93 1.04 -6.55
CA ILE A 11 20.66 2.43 -6.92
C ILE A 11 20.79 2.63 -8.43
N ARG A 12 21.69 1.90 -9.11
CA ARG A 12 21.84 1.96 -10.57
C ARG A 12 20.64 1.37 -11.30
N GLU A 13 20.12 0.25 -10.82
CA GLU A 13 18.90 -0.37 -11.34
C GLU A 13 17.69 0.50 -11.05
N PHE A 14 17.55 1.03 -9.84
CA PHE A 14 16.48 1.95 -9.49
C PHE A 14 16.45 3.16 -10.42
N LYS A 15 17.59 3.83 -10.60
CA LYS A 15 17.73 4.96 -11.53
C LYS A 15 17.25 4.58 -12.92
N THR A 16 17.76 3.47 -13.47
CA THR A 16 17.43 3.02 -14.83
C THR A 16 15.95 2.67 -14.98
N ASN A 17 15.37 2.01 -13.99
CA ASN A 17 13.99 1.54 -14.01
C ASN A 17 12.97 2.66 -13.84
N TRP A 18 13.32 3.76 -13.17
CA TRP A 18 12.39 4.84 -12.83
C TRP A 18 12.65 6.16 -13.55
N LEU A 19 13.80 6.32 -14.21
CA LEU A 19 14.13 7.54 -14.93
C LEU A 19 13.03 7.90 -15.93
N SER A 20 12.53 9.14 -15.84
CA SER A 20 11.46 9.67 -16.69
C SER A 20 10.11 8.92 -16.69
N LYS A 21 9.96 7.85 -15.89
CA LYS A 21 8.67 7.19 -15.71
C LYS A 21 7.75 8.03 -14.84
N LYS A 22 6.44 7.95 -15.14
CA LYS A 22 5.40 8.57 -14.34
C LYS A 22 5.20 7.74 -13.08
N CYS A 23 5.29 8.38 -11.91
CA CYS A 23 5.14 7.74 -10.62
C CYS A 23 4.36 8.63 -9.65
N ILE A 24 3.86 8.02 -8.58
CA ILE A 24 3.37 8.73 -7.39
C ILE A 24 4.36 8.41 -6.28
N VAL A 25 4.77 9.42 -5.52
CA VAL A 25 5.79 9.28 -4.47
C VAL A 25 5.11 9.27 -3.11
N VAL A 26 5.42 8.27 -2.29
CA VAL A 26 5.04 8.22 -0.88
C VAL A 26 6.28 8.51 -0.04
N LEU A 27 6.25 9.57 0.76
CA LEU A 27 7.34 9.95 1.66
C LEU A 27 6.97 9.64 3.10
N ARG A 28 7.76 8.77 3.73
CA ARG A 28 7.61 8.40 5.13
C ARG A 28 8.61 9.15 6.00
N TYR A 29 8.17 9.44 7.21
CA TYR A 29 9.00 10.07 8.23
C TYR A 29 9.24 9.11 9.37
N CYS A 30 10.51 8.92 9.75
CA CYS A 30 10.86 8.10 10.93
C CYS A 30 10.32 8.67 12.25
N SER A 31 9.83 9.92 12.24
CA SER A 31 9.18 10.57 13.38
C SER A 31 7.74 10.13 13.64
N GLY A 32 7.19 9.21 12.83
CA GLY A 32 5.80 8.76 12.95
C GLY A 32 4.77 9.79 12.46
N LYS A 33 5.21 10.87 11.81
CA LYS A 33 4.30 11.79 11.11
C LYS A 33 3.57 11.07 9.97
N PRO A 34 2.34 11.48 9.64
CA PRO A 34 1.63 10.95 8.48
C PRO A 34 2.50 11.00 7.23
N ALA A 35 2.43 9.95 6.41
CA ALA A 35 3.18 9.90 5.17
C ALA A 35 2.60 10.87 4.14
N ASP A 36 3.48 11.55 3.42
CA ASP A 36 3.11 12.47 2.35
C ASP A 36 2.96 11.71 1.04
N LEU A 37 1.95 12.07 0.24
CA LEU A 37 1.69 11.58 -1.09
C LEU A 37 1.91 12.72 -2.08
N ILE A 38 2.83 12.54 -3.02
CA ILE A 38 3.21 13.55 -4.00
C ILE A 38 2.92 13.04 -5.40
N GLY A 39 2.06 13.78 -6.11
CA GLY A 39 1.59 13.45 -7.44
C GLY A 39 0.25 12.71 -7.44
N THR A 40 -0.43 12.78 -8.58
CA THR A 40 -1.73 12.14 -8.80
C THR A 40 -1.70 11.36 -10.11
N PRO A 41 -2.66 10.47 -10.40
CA PRO A 41 -2.78 9.84 -11.72
C PRO A 41 -2.85 10.87 -12.87
N CYS A 42 -3.44 12.04 -12.61
CA CYS A 42 -3.58 13.13 -13.58
C CYS A 42 -2.34 14.05 -13.66
N ASN A 43 -1.60 14.20 -12.55
CA ASN A 43 -0.37 14.98 -12.47
C ASN A 43 0.74 14.19 -11.75
N PRO A 44 1.30 13.16 -12.40
CA PRO A 44 2.28 12.29 -11.77
C PRO A 44 3.64 12.98 -11.64
N CYS A 45 4.49 12.43 -10.78
CA CYS A 45 5.89 12.81 -10.65
C CYS A 45 6.76 12.12 -11.71
N LYS A 46 7.87 12.77 -12.06
CA LYS A 46 8.98 12.17 -12.82
C LYS A 46 10.26 12.26 -12.01
N LEU A 47 11.05 11.20 -12.05
CA LEU A 47 12.38 11.15 -11.49
C LEU A 47 13.39 11.80 -12.44
N SER A 48 14.14 12.77 -11.94
CA SER A 48 15.42 13.22 -12.48
C SER A 48 16.54 12.87 -11.50
N VAL A 49 17.72 12.57 -12.05
CA VAL A 49 18.85 12.08 -11.27
C VAL A 49 20.09 12.87 -11.62
N SER A 50 20.87 13.25 -10.61
CA SER A 50 22.25 13.67 -10.79
C SER A 50 23.17 12.81 -9.93
N TYR A 51 24.40 12.60 -10.40
CA TYR A 51 25.41 11.80 -9.72
C TYR A 51 26.68 12.63 -9.55
N THR A 52 27.25 12.60 -8.35
CA THR A 52 28.56 13.18 -8.05
C THR A 52 29.46 12.05 -7.59
N GLY A 53 30.48 11.76 -8.39
CA GLY A 53 31.56 10.82 -8.04
C GLY A 53 32.91 11.52 -8.12
N SER A 54 33.49 11.79 -6.96
CA SER A 54 34.83 12.34 -6.80
C SER A 54 35.52 11.67 -5.61
N ASN A 55 36.80 11.99 -5.38
CA ASN A 55 37.54 11.52 -4.20
C ASN A 55 36.94 12.04 -2.88
N GLU A 56 36.05 13.04 -2.94
CA GLU A 56 35.44 13.70 -1.78
C GLU A 56 33.98 13.30 -1.54
N SER A 57 33.26 12.88 -2.60
CA SER A 57 31.84 12.52 -2.49
C SER A 57 31.44 11.52 -3.57
N ASN A 58 30.65 10.54 -3.15
CA ASN A 58 30.00 9.56 -4.02
C ASN A 58 28.51 9.51 -3.67
N THR A 59 27.70 10.37 -4.31
CA THR A 59 26.29 10.57 -3.95
C THR A 59 25.41 10.68 -5.19
N ASN A 60 24.21 10.10 -5.12
CA ASN A 60 23.14 10.28 -6.10
C ASN A 60 22.07 11.22 -5.53
N GLU A 61 21.78 12.32 -6.23
CA GLU A 61 20.61 13.16 -5.93
C GLU A 61 19.44 12.71 -6.80
N LEU A 62 18.34 12.33 -6.14
CA LEU A 62 17.07 11.94 -6.75
C LEU A 62 16.08 13.08 -6.55
N THR A 63 15.59 13.65 -7.66
CA THR A 63 14.59 14.70 -7.65
C THR A 63 13.32 14.22 -8.31
N PHE A 64 12.22 14.23 -7.56
CA PHE A 64 10.89 13.94 -8.08
C PHE A 64 10.13 15.25 -8.26
N THR A 65 9.64 15.48 -9.47
CA THR A 65 8.90 16.71 -9.82
C THR A 65 7.60 16.33 -10.52
N GLN A 66 6.48 16.92 -10.10
CA GLN A 66 5.21 16.83 -10.81
C GLN A 66 5.34 17.40 -12.22
N ILE A 67 4.63 16.80 -13.19
CA ILE A 67 4.67 17.26 -14.60
C ILE A 67 4.17 18.70 -14.72
N SER A 68 3.15 19.06 -13.94
CA SER A 68 2.57 20.40 -13.87
C SER A 68 2.70 20.95 -12.45
N LYS A 69 2.88 22.27 -12.32
CA LYS A 69 2.78 22.97 -11.03
C LYS A 69 1.31 22.99 -10.58
N GLY A 70 1.01 22.62 -9.33
CA GLY A 70 -0.27 23.00 -8.73
C GLY A 70 -0.96 22.03 -7.78
N ASP A 71 -0.56 20.76 -7.68
CA ASP A 71 -1.19 19.85 -6.72
C ASP A 71 -0.46 19.90 -5.38
N ASP A 72 -1.21 20.16 -4.31
CA ASP A 72 -0.71 20.15 -2.93
C ASP A 72 -0.34 18.72 -2.47
N ILE A 73 0.47 18.63 -1.42
CA ILE A 73 0.89 17.35 -0.82
C ILE A 73 -0.32 16.74 -0.09
N ALA A 74 -0.71 15.53 -0.48
CA ALA A 74 -1.79 14.80 0.20
C ALA A 74 -1.23 13.89 1.31
N ILE A 75 -2.07 13.44 2.23
CA ILE A 75 -1.68 12.46 3.25
C ILE A 75 -1.97 11.05 2.73
N TYR A 76 -0.94 10.22 2.61
CA TYR A 76 -1.11 8.81 2.27
C TYR A 76 -1.74 8.04 3.44
N ARG A 77 -2.79 7.27 3.13
CA ARG A 77 -3.59 6.52 4.11
C ARG A 77 -3.69 5.02 3.82
N GLY A 78 -2.97 4.55 2.80
CA GLY A 78 -2.88 3.13 2.45
C GLY A 78 -1.78 2.41 3.23
N THR A 79 -1.67 1.10 3.04
CA THR A 79 -0.57 0.28 3.55
C THR A 79 0.59 0.29 2.56
N ASP A 80 1.82 0.15 3.03
CA ASP A 80 2.96 0.02 2.11
C ASP A 80 2.88 -1.27 1.31
N THR A 81 3.05 -1.17 0.00
CA THR A 81 3.05 -2.29 -0.93
C THR A 81 4.42 -2.96 -1.10
N LEU A 82 5.45 -2.50 -0.38
CA LEU A 82 6.83 -2.98 -0.47
C LEU A 82 7.28 -3.79 0.75
N GLU A 83 6.41 -3.94 1.76
CA GLU A 83 6.69 -4.72 2.95
C GLU A 83 6.26 -6.17 2.70
N GLU A 84 7.04 -7.15 3.16
CA GLU A 84 6.60 -8.55 3.13
C GLU A 84 5.23 -8.66 3.82
N PRO A 85 4.32 -9.52 3.35
CA PRO A 85 3.03 -9.69 4.00
C PRO A 85 3.22 -9.96 5.49
N VAL A 86 2.52 -9.17 6.31
CA VAL A 86 2.48 -9.32 7.77
C VAL A 86 2.11 -10.74 8.14
N ALA A 87 1.14 -11.30 7.41
CA ALA A 87 0.75 -12.69 7.53
C ALA A 87 0.24 -13.24 6.20
N VAL A 88 0.36 -14.56 6.04
CA VAL A 88 -0.38 -15.33 5.05
C VAL A 88 -1.63 -15.86 5.74
N VAL A 89 -2.80 -15.54 5.22
CA VAL A 89 -4.09 -16.03 5.72
C VAL A 89 -4.31 -17.43 5.15
N GLU A 90 -4.48 -18.40 6.04
CA GLU A 90 -4.63 -19.81 5.71
C GLU A 90 -5.83 -20.07 4.78
N ALA A 91 -5.70 -21.09 3.94
CA ALA A 91 -6.78 -21.51 3.05
C ALA A 91 -8.02 -21.92 3.86
N GLY A 92 -9.18 -21.38 3.51
CA GLY A 92 -10.45 -21.69 4.18
C GLY A 92 -10.73 -20.88 5.46
N ALA A 93 -9.80 -20.03 5.92
CA ALA A 93 -10.06 -19.14 7.04
C ALA A 93 -11.25 -18.21 6.73
N THR A 94 -12.13 -17.99 7.71
CA THR A 94 -13.27 -17.08 7.59
C THR A 94 -12.98 -15.71 8.20
N ASP A 95 -11.91 -15.60 8.98
CA ASP A 95 -11.54 -14.38 9.69
C ASP A 95 -10.04 -14.14 9.56
N ILE A 96 -9.66 -12.87 9.53
CA ILE A 96 -8.27 -12.43 9.52
C ILE A 96 -7.88 -12.05 10.94
N ASP A 97 -6.81 -12.64 11.46
CA ASP A 97 -6.26 -12.23 12.74
C ASP A 97 -5.33 -11.02 12.56
N TYR A 98 -5.73 -9.87 13.09
CA TYR A 98 -4.92 -8.66 13.00
C TYR A 98 -3.69 -8.77 13.90
N GLN A 99 -2.51 -8.64 13.30
CA GLN A 99 -1.22 -8.57 14.02
C GLN A 99 -0.73 -7.12 14.10
N THR A 100 -0.65 -6.45 12.95
CA THR A 100 -0.27 -5.04 12.81
C THR A 100 -0.85 -4.48 11.51
N ASP A 101 -0.75 -3.17 11.32
CA ASP A 101 -1.06 -2.53 10.05
C ASP A 101 -0.12 -3.07 8.96
N GLY A 102 -0.67 -3.35 7.78
CA GLY A 102 0.13 -3.87 6.66
C GLY A 102 -0.64 -4.79 5.72
N GLN A 103 0.11 -5.57 4.95
CA GLN A 103 -0.45 -6.45 3.92
C GLN A 103 -0.70 -7.86 4.45
N TYR A 104 -1.82 -8.45 4.07
CA TYR A 104 -2.19 -9.81 4.42
C TYR A 104 -2.41 -10.58 3.12
N GLN A 105 -1.55 -11.57 2.87
CA GLN A 105 -1.62 -12.40 1.67
C GLN A 105 -2.68 -13.46 1.86
N LEU A 106 -3.74 -13.46 1.03
CA LEU A 106 -4.73 -14.52 1.09
C LEU A 106 -4.18 -15.78 0.39
N SER A 107 -4.54 -16.94 0.92
CA SER A 107 -4.25 -18.23 0.27
C SER A 107 -5.37 -18.65 -0.67
N ALA A 108 -5.03 -19.40 -1.71
CA ALA A 108 -6.01 -19.94 -2.65
C ALA A 108 -7.02 -20.86 -1.94
N GLY A 109 -8.30 -20.66 -2.23
CA GLY A 109 -9.40 -21.41 -1.66
C GLY A 109 -10.72 -20.64 -1.78
N ALA A 110 -11.84 -21.35 -1.83
CA ALA A 110 -13.18 -20.74 -1.92
C ALA A 110 -13.67 -20.16 -0.57
N ALA A 111 -12.75 -19.65 0.25
CA ALA A 111 -13.06 -19.09 1.55
C ALA A 111 -13.89 -17.81 1.41
N LYS A 112 -14.81 -17.62 2.35
CA LYS A 112 -15.59 -16.39 2.48
C LYS A 112 -15.13 -15.68 3.74
N ILE A 113 -14.32 -14.64 3.57
CA ILE A 113 -13.84 -13.85 4.69
C ILE A 113 -15.01 -13.00 5.21
N ALA A 114 -15.40 -13.26 6.45
CA ALA A 114 -16.51 -12.64 7.16
C ALA A 114 -16.06 -11.52 8.11
N GLY A 115 -14.79 -11.51 8.51
CA GLY A 115 -14.29 -10.41 9.33
C GLY A 115 -12.79 -10.38 9.58
N VAL A 116 -12.42 -9.43 10.43
CA VAL A 116 -11.08 -9.28 11.01
C VAL A 116 -11.23 -9.23 12.53
N THR A 117 -10.47 -10.06 13.24
CA THR A 117 -10.40 -10.06 14.70
C THR A 117 -9.24 -9.20 15.19
N GLY A 118 -9.43 -8.51 16.31
CA GLY A 118 -8.43 -7.58 16.86
C GLY A 118 -8.45 -6.21 16.16
N GLY A 119 -7.29 -5.54 16.16
CA GLY A 119 -7.13 -4.17 15.67
C GLY A 119 -7.70 -3.12 16.62
N SER A 120 -7.41 -1.86 16.30
CA SER A 120 -7.90 -0.70 17.05
C SER A 120 -8.48 0.35 16.11
N HIS A 121 -9.21 1.34 16.64
CA HIS A 121 -9.75 2.41 15.81
C HIS A 121 -8.62 3.06 15.00
N GLY A 122 -8.76 3.05 13.67
CA GLY A 122 -7.78 3.61 12.74
C GLY A 122 -6.78 2.62 12.16
N SER A 123 -6.68 1.38 12.68
CA SER A 123 -5.84 0.31 12.11
C SER A 123 -6.18 0.08 10.62
N VAL A 124 -5.16 -0.26 9.82
CA VAL A 124 -5.28 -0.40 8.36
C VAL A 124 -4.68 -1.72 7.89
N ILE A 125 -5.46 -2.50 7.15
CA ILE A 125 -4.97 -3.71 6.48
C ILE A 125 -5.22 -3.63 4.98
N THR A 126 -4.36 -4.26 4.19
CA THR A 126 -4.61 -4.51 2.76
C THR A 126 -4.57 -6.01 2.49
N LEU A 127 -5.67 -6.52 1.95
CA LEU A 127 -5.76 -7.91 1.52
C LEU A 127 -5.20 -8.02 0.12
N MET A 128 -4.24 -8.93 -0.03
CA MET A 128 -3.60 -9.24 -1.31
C MET A 128 -4.21 -10.52 -1.86
N GLY A 129 -4.69 -10.47 -3.11
CA GLY A 129 -5.26 -11.62 -3.77
C GLY A 129 -4.23 -12.68 -4.15
N CYS A 130 -4.72 -13.84 -4.57
CA CYS A 130 -3.91 -15.01 -4.85
C CYS A 130 -4.22 -15.61 -6.23
N SER A 131 -3.25 -16.35 -6.76
CA SER A 131 -3.48 -17.19 -7.94
C SER A 131 -4.36 -18.40 -7.59
N GLY A 132 -5.07 -18.93 -8.57
CA GLY A 132 -5.99 -20.07 -8.39
C GLY A 132 -7.40 -19.67 -7.97
N VAL A 133 -8.05 -20.48 -7.14
CA VAL A 133 -9.41 -20.21 -6.66
C VAL A 133 -9.36 -19.06 -5.66
N ALA A 134 -9.90 -17.90 -6.05
CA ALA A 134 -9.85 -16.70 -5.26
C ALA A 134 -10.87 -16.73 -4.09
N PRO A 135 -10.46 -16.43 -2.85
CA PRO A 135 -11.39 -16.19 -1.75
C PRO A 135 -12.16 -14.89 -1.98
N THR A 136 -13.27 -14.73 -1.27
CA THR A 136 -14.12 -13.54 -1.37
C THR A 136 -14.27 -12.83 -0.03
N VAL A 137 -14.42 -11.50 -0.10
CA VAL A 137 -14.84 -10.66 1.02
C VAL A 137 -16.22 -10.13 0.67
N GLU A 138 -17.24 -10.58 1.40
CA GLU A 138 -18.62 -10.18 1.18
C GLU A 138 -19.00 -9.05 2.15
N LYS A 139 -20.05 -8.28 1.82
CA LYS A 139 -20.63 -7.35 2.79
C LYS A 139 -21.26 -8.15 3.94
N GLY A 140 -21.17 -7.64 5.17
CA GLY A 140 -21.68 -8.32 6.36
C GLY A 140 -20.57 -8.61 7.36
N GLY A 141 -20.88 -9.37 8.41
CA GLY A 141 -19.97 -9.57 9.54
C GLY A 141 -19.54 -8.21 10.11
N ASN A 142 -18.23 -7.93 10.06
CA ASN A 142 -17.70 -6.62 10.43
C ASN A 142 -17.15 -5.78 9.27
N PHE A 143 -17.40 -6.14 8.01
CA PHE A 143 -17.00 -5.34 6.84
C PHE A 143 -18.07 -4.37 6.34
N LEU A 144 -17.63 -3.17 5.98
CA LEU A 144 -18.40 -2.16 5.25
C LEU A 144 -17.74 -1.90 3.89
N LEU A 145 -18.22 -2.59 2.86
CA LEU A 145 -17.70 -2.50 1.50
C LEU A 145 -18.41 -1.41 0.68
N LYS A 146 -17.67 -0.75 -0.20
CA LYS A 146 -18.20 0.34 -1.03
C LYS A 146 -19.29 -0.20 -1.96
N GLY A 147 -20.51 0.35 -1.83
CA GLY A 147 -21.68 -0.10 -2.59
C GLY A 147 -22.14 -1.53 -2.25
N GLY A 148 -21.61 -2.14 -1.17
CA GLY A 148 -21.91 -3.51 -0.80
C GLY A 148 -21.42 -4.57 -1.79
N LYS A 149 -20.50 -4.21 -2.70
CA LYS A 149 -19.98 -5.10 -3.74
C LYS A 149 -18.98 -6.09 -3.13
N THR A 150 -19.23 -7.38 -3.30
CA THR A 150 -18.27 -8.45 -2.97
C THR A 150 -16.94 -8.20 -3.67
N PHE A 151 -15.86 -8.36 -2.93
CA PHE A 151 -14.51 -8.35 -3.47
C PHE A 151 -14.05 -9.80 -3.70
N THR A 152 -13.54 -10.08 -4.90
CA THR A 152 -12.94 -11.38 -5.25
C THR A 152 -11.43 -11.18 -5.30
N ALA A 153 -10.70 -11.87 -4.42
CA ALA A 153 -9.28 -11.66 -4.22
C ALA A 153 -8.43 -12.47 -5.23
N SER A 154 -8.64 -12.22 -6.53
CA SER A 154 -7.84 -12.79 -7.61
C SER A 154 -6.40 -12.25 -7.58
N GLU A 155 -5.49 -12.96 -8.25
CA GLU A 155 -4.09 -12.54 -8.38
C GLU A 155 -3.98 -11.08 -8.85
N GLY A 156 -3.17 -10.29 -8.13
CA GLY A 156 -2.99 -8.86 -8.40
C GLY A 156 -4.07 -7.95 -7.82
N SER A 157 -5.23 -8.46 -7.42
CA SER A 157 -6.30 -7.69 -6.77
C SER A 157 -5.94 -7.31 -5.34
N GLN A 158 -6.41 -6.15 -4.89
CA GLN A 158 -6.15 -5.61 -3.56
C GLN A 158 -7.39 -4.93 -2.95
N LEU A 159 -7.58 -5.11 -1.65
CA LEU A 159 -8.63 -4.43 -0.89
C LEU A 159 -8.04 -3.84 0.40
N THR A 160 -8.09 -2.51 0.53
CA THR A 160 -7.63 -1.83 1.76
C THR A 160 -8.82 -1.48 2.64
N LEU A 161 -8.72 -1.83 3.91
CA LEU A 161 -9.75 -1.66 4.92
C LEU A 161 -9.19 -0.89 6.11
N ARG A 162 -10.03 -0.05 6.73
CA ARG A 162 -9.70 0.69 7.95
C ARG A 162 -10.68 0.39 9.06
N ALA A 163 -10.16 0.03 10.23
CA ALA A 163 -10.96 -0.22 11.42
C ALA A 163 -11.58 1.08 11.96
N PHE A 164 -12.85 0.99 12.33
CA PHE A 164 -13.64 2.05 12.92
C PHE A 164 -14.42 1.48 14.11
N ASN A 165 -14.23 2.10 15.27
CA ASN A 165 -15.01 1.81 16.46
C ASN A 165 -16.32 2.61 16.41
N ASP A 166 -17.45 1.92 16.24
CA ASP A 166 -18.81 2.48 16.25
C ASP A 166 -19.49 2.40 17.63
N GLY A 167 -18.73 2.02 18.68
CA GLY A 167 -19.22 1.77 20.03
C GLY A 167 -19.64 0.33 20.29
N SER A 168 -19.56 -0.57 19.29
CA SER A 168 -19.75 -2.01 19.49
C SER A 168 -18.46 -2.72 19.93
N GLU A 169 -18.58 -3.94 20.46
CA GLU A 169 -17.41 -4.73 20.87
C GLU A 169 -16.48 -5.09 19.70
N ALA A 170 -17.04 -5.28 18.49
CA ALA A 170 -16.29 -5.65 17.30
C ALA A 170 -16.06 -4.43 16.38
N MET A 171 -14.81 -4.18 16.01
CA MET A 171 -14.44 -3.12 15.05
C MET A 171 -15.13 -3.29 13.71
N LYS A 172 -15.62 -2.20 13.10
CA LYS A 172 -16.06 -2.18 11.70
C LYS A 172 -14.89 -1.90 10.78
N TRP A 173 -14.71 -2.70 9.73
CA TRP A 173 -13.64 -2.56 8.76
C TRP A 173 -14.19 -1.97 7.46
N ILE A 174 -13.88 -0.70 7.23
CA ILE A 174 -14.45 0.12 6.17
C ILE A 174 -13.52 0.13 4.97
N GLU A 175 -14.04 -0.21 3.79
CA GLU A 175 -13.31 -0.12 2.52
C GLU A 175 -12.78 1.30 2.27
N GLN A 176 -11.46 1.40 2.12
CA GLN A 176 -10.76 2.63 1.77
C GLN A 176 -10.45 2.67 0.28
N SER A 177 -9.99 1.55 -0.26
CA SER A 177 -9.63 1.41 -1.67
C SER A 177 -9.74 -0.04 -2.13
N ARG A 178 -9.93 -0.18 -3.44
CA ARG A 178 -10.12 -1.43 -4.15
C ARG A 178 -9.37 -1.36 -5.47
N TYR A 179 -8.66 -2.43 -5.80
CA TYR A 179 -8.13 -2.70 -7.12
C TYR A 179 -8.50 -4.14 -7.50
N GLU A 180 -9.08 -4.32 -8.67
CA GLU A 180 -9.44 -5.63 -9.23
C GLU A 180 -8.67 -5.77 -10.53
N ALA A 181 -7.82 -6.80 -10.62
CA ALA A 181 -6.99 -7.09 -11.79
C ALA A 181 -7.76 -7.79 -12.92
#